data_AF-A0A7D5REN8-F1
#
_entry.id   AF-A0A7D5REN8-F1
#
_cell.length_a   1.000
_cell.length_b   1.000
_cell.length_c   1.000
_cell.angle_alpha   90.00
_cell.angle_beta   90.00
_cell.angle_gamma   90.00
#
_symmetry.space_group_name_H-M   'P 1'
#
loop_
_entity.id
_entity.type
_entity.pdbx_description
1 polymer ?
#
loop_
_entity_poly.entity_id
_entity_poly.type
_entity_poly.pdbx_seq_one_letter_code
_entity_poly.pdbx_strand_id
1 'polypeptide(L)'
;MRATKSIKQKIPHNNDLDSMMSVFTKMINQSIKIGLKNNCSTLKRLSTLAYYDLDSQGLVTSYKLNAVSQACGILSRRELPLAKARGFLLP
;
A
#
# COMPACT_ATOMS: atom_id res chain seq x y z
N MET A 1 12.88 -23.08 11.69
CA MET A 1 11.59 -22.61 11.13
C MET A 1 10.66 -22.32 12.30
N ARG A 2 10.28 -21.05 12.56
CA ARG A 2 9.35 -20.69 13.65
C ARG A 2 7.92 -20.81 13.13
N ALA A 3 7.11 -21.69 13.72
CA ALA A 3 5.69 -21.77 13.40
C ALA A 3 4.94 -20.64 14.11
N THR A 4 4.33 -19.74 13.33
CA THR A 4 3.40 -18.74 13.86
C THR A 4 2.00 -19.33 13.88
N LYS A 5 1.34 -19.36 15.03
CA LYS A 5 -0.09 -19.70 15.10
C LYS A 5 -0.85 -18.60 14.35
N SER A 6 -1.59 -18.94 13.31
CA SER A 6 -2.47 -18.02 12.58
C SER A 6 -3.92 -18.34 12.91
N ILE A 7 -4.65 -17.36 13.44
CA ILE A 7 -6.08 -17.47 13.73
C ILE A 7 -6.86 -16.92 12.53
N LYS A 8 -7.76 -17.74 11.96
CA LYS A 8 -8.76 -17.25 11.02
C LYS A 8 -9.89 -16.60 11.80
N GLN A 9 -9.92 -15.27 11.83
CA GLN A 9 -11.02 -14.53 12.46
C GLN A 9 -12.26 -14.67 11.59
N LYS A 10 -13.35 -15.20 12.17
CA LYS A 10 -14.68 -15.20 11.55
C LYS A 10 -15.35 -13.88 11.89
N ILE A 11 -15.14 -12.87 11.04
CA ILE A 11 -15.78 -11.57 11.15
C ILE A 11 -17.19 -11.71 10.56
N PRO A 12 -18.27 -11.40 11.31
CA PRO A 12 -19.62 -11.40 10.75
C PRO A 12 -19.74 -10.33 9.67
N HIS A 13 -20.60 -10.59 8.68
CA HIS A 13 -20.81 -9.63 7.59
C HIS A 13 -21.32 -8.30 8.14
N ASN A 14 -20.63 -7.21 7.77
CA ASN A 14 -20.95 -5.85 8.18
C ASN A 14 -20.76 -4.93 6.97
N ASN A 15 -21.86 -4.40 6.44
CA ASN A 15 -21.88 -3.56 5.25
C ASN A 15 -21.01 -2.29 5.39
N ASP A 16 -20.96 -1.70 6.58
CA ASP A 16 -20.17 -0.48 6.82
C ASP A 16 -18.67 -0.81 6.80
N LEU A 17 -18.29 -1.93 7.39
CA LEU A 17 -16.91 -2.42 7.36
C LEU A 17 -16.50 -2.75 5.92
N ASP A 18 -17.35 -3.44 5.18
CA ASP A 18 -17.08 -3.79 3.78
C ASP A 18 -16.93 -2.54 2.90
N SER A 19 -17.77 -1.52 3.14
CA SER A 19 -17.65 -0.21 2.49
C SER A 19 -16.32 0.47 2.84
N MET A 20 -15.96 0.55 4.13
CA MET A 20 -14.68 1.12 4.57
C MET A 20 -13.48 0.39 3.96
N MET A 21 -13.52 -0.94 3.92
CA MET A 21 -12.46 -1.75 3.32
C MET A 21 -12.35 -1.51 1.81
N SER A 22 -13.48 -1.36 1.11
CA SER A 22 -13.50 -1.02 -0.32
C SER A 22 -12.85 0.35 -0.58
N VAL A 23 -13.18 1.36 0.22
CA VAL A 23 -12.56 2.69 0.12
C VAL A 23 -11.07 2.61 0.44
N PHE A 24 -10.67 1.89 1.50
CA PHE A 24 -9.27 1.68 1.85
C PHE A 24 -8.47 1.01 0.71
N THR A 25 -9.05 -0.01 0.06
CA THR A 25 -8.43 -0.64 -1.13
C THR A 25 -8.31 0.34 -2.29
N LYS A 26 -9.29 1.21 -2.53
CA LYS A 26 -9.19 2.27 -3.56
C LYS A 26 -8.05 3.24 -3.25
N MET A 27 -7.89 3.64 -1.99
CA MET A 27 -6.78 4.51 -1.54
C MET A 27 -5.40 3.87 -1.78
N ILE A 28 -5.25 2.59 -1.46
CA ILE A 28 -4.01 1.85 -1.74
C ILE A 28 -3.73 1.84 -3.24
N ASN A 29 -4.73 1.49 -4.05
CA ASN A 29 -4.57 1.42 -5.50
C ASN A 29 -4.22 2.77 -6.13
N GLN A 30 -4.81 3.86 -5.66
CA GLN A 30 -4.43 5.21 -6.09
C GLN A 30 -2.99 5.54 -5.69
N SER A 31 -2.60 5.24 -4.44
CA SER A 31 -1.24 5.45 -3.97
C SER A 31 -0.21 4.65 -4.78
N ILE A 32 -0.51 3.40 -5.14
CA ILE A 32 0.33 2.58 -6.02
C ILE A 32 0.45 3.22 -7.41
N LYS A 33 -0.66 3.68 -8.01
CA LYS A 33 -0.63 4.38 -9.31
C LYS A 33 0.26 5.62 -9.27
N ILE A 34 0.17 6.43 -8.21
CA ILE A 34 1.01 7.61 -8.00
C ILE A 34 2.49 7.21 -7.86
N GLY A 35 2.77 6.17 -7.06
CA GLY A 35 4.12 5.66 -6.88
C GLY A 35 4.76 5.14 -8.17
N LEU A 36 4.01 4.39 -8.98
CA LEU A 36 4.46 3.91 -10.30
C LEU A 36 4.69 5.06 -11.28
N LYS A 37 3.77 6.03 -11.34
CA LYS A 37 3.90 7.22 -12.22
C LYS A 37 5.15 8.04 -11.90
N ASN A 38 5.51 8.13 -10.62
CA ASN A 38 6.65 8.94 -10.14
C ASN A 38 7.93 8.12 -9.89
N ASN A 39 7.94 6.83 -10.24
CA ASN A 39 9.01 5.87 -9.94
C ASN A 39 9.52 5.98 -8.49
N CYS A 40 8.58 5.99 -7.54
CA CYS A 40 8.85 6.25 -6.13
C CYS A 40 8.41 5.07 -5.27
N SER A 41 9.35 4.52 -4.51
CA SER A 41 9.14 3.42 -3.56
C SER A 41 9.50 3.79 -2.12
N THR A 42 9.76 5.08 -1.84
CA THR A 42 10.06 5.57 -0.49
C THR A 42 8.84 6.19 0.17
N LEU A 43 8.64 5.87 1.46
CA LEU A 43 7.45 6.27 2.20
C LEU A 43 7.28 7.79 2.27
N LYS A 44 8.37 8.52 2.58
CA LYS A 44 8.37 9.98 2.73
C LYS A 44 7.94 10.70 1.45
N ARG A 45 8.43 10.26 0.29
CA ARG A 45 8.11 10.89 -0.98
C ARG A 45 6.72 10.48 -1.46
N LEU A 46 6.33 9.22 -1.26
CA LEU A 46 5.00 8.75 -1.62
C LEU A 46 3.91 9.44 -0.77
N SER A 47 4.15 9.68 0.52
CA SER A 47 3.20 10.41 1.36
C SER A 47 3.02 11.84 0.88
N THR A 48 4.09 12.57 0.59
CA THR A 48 3.96 13.95 0.07
C THR A 48 3.20 14.03 -1.26
N LEU A 49 3.32 13.01 -2.11
CA LEU A 49 2.67 12.99 -3.42
C LEU A 49 1.21 12.53 -3.35
N ALA A 50 0.93 11.48 -2.58
CA ALA A 50 -0.40 10.86 -2.56
C ALA A 50 -1.34 11.47 -1.51
N TYR A 51 -0.82 12.10 -0.45
CA TYR A 51 -1.65 12.52 0.68
C TYR A 51 -2.74 13.52 0.30
N TYR A 52 -2.44 14.48 -0.58
CA TYR A 52 -3.41 15.47 -1.04
C TYR A 52 -4.36 14.91 -2.12
N ASP A 53 -3.90 14.00 -2.96
CA ASP A 53 -4.75 13.35 -3.99
C ASP A 53 -5.82 12.42 -3.38
N LEU A 54 -5.53 11.87 -2.19
CA LEU A 54 -6.44 11.00 -1.44
C LEU A 54 -7.55 11.77 -0.70
N ASP A 55 -7.55 13.10 -0.72
CA ASP A 55 -8.48 13.93 0.05
C ASP A 55 -9.93 13.88 -0.48
N SER A 56 -10.10 13.52 -1.75
CA SER A 56 -11.40 13.36 -2.40
C SER A 56 -12.29 12.25 -1.81
N GLN A 57 -11.75 11.38 -0.96
CA GLN A 57 -12.45 10.18 -0.47
C GLN A 57 -13.06 10.30 0.95
N GLY A 58 -13.02 11.48 1.58
CA GLY A 58 -13.80 11.78 2.80
C GLY A 58 -13.44 10.98 4.08
N LEU A 59 -12.40 10.16 4.06
CA LEU A 59 -11.95 9.35 5.21
C LEU A 59 -10.96 10.09 6.11
N VAL A 60 -10.91 9.66 7.38
CA VAL A 60 -10.00 10.17 8.43
C VAL A 60 -8.54 10.09 8.00
N THR A 61 -7.77 11.12 8.31
CA THR A 61 -6.35 11.29 7.95
C THR A 61 -5.44 10.11 8.32
N SER A 62 -5.73 9.38 9.40
CA SER A 62 -4.96 8.20 9.84
C SER A 62 -5.02 7.04 8.84
N TYR A 63 -6.17 6.82 8.19
CA TYR A 63 -6.32 5.76 7.19
C TYR A 63 -5.55 6.06 5.90
N LYS A 64 -5.42 7.35 5.54
CA LYS A 64 -4.66 7.78 4.36
C LYS A 64 -3.18 7.41 4.49
N LEU A 65 -2.56 7.74 5.62
CA LEU A 65 -1.15 7.42 5.86
C LEU A 65 -0.90 5.90 5.92
N ASN A 66 -1.81 5.14 6.51
CA ASN A 66 -1.72 3.69 6.52
C ASN A 66 -1.83 3.09 5.10
N ALA A 67 -2.74 3.61 4.28
CA ALA A 67 -2.87 3.19 2.87
C ALA A 67 -1.59 3.48 2.07
N VAL A 68 -0.99 4.66 2.27
CA VAL A 68 0.29 5.03 1.66
C VAL A 68 1.41 4.11 2.13
N SER A 69 1.48 3.78 3.43
CA SER A 69 2.47 2.85 3.99
C SER A 69 2.37 1.47 3.35
N GLN A 70 1.14 0.94 3.21
CA GLN A 70 0.90 -0.34 2.55
C GLN A 70 1.30 -0.32 1.07
N ALA A 71 0.91 0.74 0.35
CA ALA A 71 1.29 0.94 -1.04
C ALA A 71 2.82 0.99 -1.22
N CYS A 72 3.51 1.72 -0.33
CA CYS A 72 4.97 1.78 -0.31
C CYS A 72 5.57 0.37 -0.14
N GLY A 73 5.10 -0.42 0.84
CA GLY A 73 5.59 -1.77 1.06
C GLY A 73 5.38 -2.70 -0.15
N ILE A 74 4.26 -2.57 -0.86
CA ILE A 74 4.00 -3.31 -2.11
C ILE A 74 4.99 -2.89 -3.21
N LEU A 75 5.23 -1.59 -3.36
CA LEU A 75 6.17 -1.04 -4.36
C LEU A 75 7.61 -1.46 -4.06
N SER A 76 8.08 -1.34 -2.82
CA SER A 76 9.44 -1.75 -2.43
C SER A 76 9.67 -3.25 -2.66
N ARG A 77 8.65 -4.09 -2.38
CA ARG A 77 8.71 -5.53 -2.68
C ARG A 77 8.76 -5.83 -4.18
N ARG A 78 8.20 -4.98 -5.03
CA ARG A 78 8.28 -5.10 -6.50
C ARG A 78 9.65 -4.67 -7.03
N GLU A 79 10.26 -3.66 -6.42
CA GLU A 79 11.58 -3.17 -6.80
C GLU A 79 12.71 -4.12 -6.40
N LEU A 80 12.59 -4.83 -5.28
CA LEU A 80 13.60 -5.79 -4.81
C LEU A 80 13.95 -6.88 -5.84
N PRO A 81 12.99 -7.58 -6.47
CA PRO A 81 13.26 -8.51 -7.57
C PRO A 81 13.91 -7.84 -8.79
N LEU A 82 13.50 -6.62 -9.15
CA LEU A 82 14.06 -5.89 -10.29
C LEU A 82 15.51 -5.46 -10.02
N ALA A 83 15.81 -5.00 -8.81
CA ALA A 83 17.14 -4.66 -8.37
C ALA A 83 18.05 -5.90 -8.28
N LYS A 84 17.52 -7.01 -7.73
CA LYS A 84 18.23 -8.30 -7.70
C LYS A 84 18.53 -8.81 -9.11
N ALA A 85 17.55 -8.77 -10.02
CA ALA A 85 17.74 -9.14 -11.42
C ALA A 85 18.77 -8.25 -12.13
N ARG A 86 18.77 -6.93 -11.86
CA ARG A 86 19.79 -6.00 -12.37
C ARG A 86 21.18 -6.28 -11.81
N GLY A 87 21.29 -6.65 -10.54
CA GLY A 87 22.57 -7.03 -9.92
C GLY A 87 23.15 -8.34 -10.46
N PHE A 88 22.32 -9.26 -10.95
CA PHE A 88 22.76 -10.47 -11.67
C PHE A 88 23.14 -10.23 -13.15
N LEU A 89 22.88 -9.04 -13.69
CA LEU A 89 23.18 -8.66 -15.08
C LEU A 89 24.46 -7.81 -15.20
N LEU A 90 25.19 -7.57 -14.11
CA LEU A 90 26.49 -6.91 -14.12
C LEU A 90 27.59 -7.97 -13.91
N PRO A 91 28.50 -8.17 -14.89
CA PRO A 91 29.63 -9.11 -14.78
C PRO A 91 30.70 -8.64 -13.79
#